data_AF-A0A6P1RHM2-F1
#
_entry.id   AF-A0A6P1RHM2-F1
#
_cell.length_a   1.000
_cell.length_b   1.000
_cell.length_c   1.000
_cell.angle_alpha   90.00
_cell.angle_beta   90.00
_cell.angle_gamma   90.00
#
_symmetry.space_group_name_H-M   'P 1'
#
loop_
_entity.id
_entity.type
_entity.pdbx_description
1 polymer ?
#
loop_
_entity_poly.entity_id
_entity_poly.type
_entity_poly.pdbx_seq_one_letter_code
_entity_poly.pdbx_strand_id
1 'polypeptide(L)'
;MAETISGFAISWNRPAIIAGLFEERFARGAFDKHIAQNPDVAALWSHDVSRPLGRISNGTLKLRSDNVGLYYSLEPNPDAPLGQEALALSTR
;
A
#
# COMPACT_ATOMS: atom_id res chain seq x y z
N MET A 1 -1.36 -5.91 20.84
CA MET A 1 -1.22 -6.36 19.44
C MET A 1 -0.91 -5.13 18.61
N ALA A 2 0.01 -5.18 17.66
CA ALA A 2 0.29 -4.03 16.81
C ALA A 2 -0.95 -3.71 15.97
N GLU A 3 -1.36 -2.44 15.95
CA GLU A 3 -2.50 -1.99 15.16
C GLU A 3 -2.10 -1.91 13.69
N THR A 4 -2.95 -2.42 12.80
CA THR A 4 -2.63 -2.63 11.39
C THR A 4 -3.59 -1.83 10.51
N ILE A 5 -3.03 -1.04 9.60
CA ILE A 5 -3.78 -0.40 8.51
C ILE A 5 -3.61 -1.30 7.28
N SER A 6 -4.71 -1.78 6.70
CA SER A 6 -4.64 -2.73 5.60
C SER A 6 -5.78 -2.59 4.61
N GLY A 7 -5.57 -3.14 3.41
CA GLY A 7 -6.56 -3.14 2.36
C GLY A 7 -5.96 -3.46 1.00
N PHE A 8 -6.77 -3.30 -0.05
CA PHE A 8 -6.30 -3.42 -1.42
C PHE A 8 -5.90 -2.05 -1.97
N ALA A 9 -4.60 -1.85 -2.20
CA ALA A 9 -4.09 -0.65 -2.86
C ALA A 9 -4.53 -0.59 -4.33
N ILE A 10 -4.64 -1.75 -4.97
CA ILE A 10 -5.11 -1.91 -6.35
C ILE A 10 -6.08 -3.09 -6.38
N SER A 11 -7.24 -2.93 -7.03
CA SER A 11 -8.14 -4.03 -7.38
C SER A 11 -8.00 -4.35 -8.86
N TRP A 12 -7.95 -5.62 -9.23
CA TRP A 12 -7.72 -6.02 -10.61
C TRP A 12 -8.87 -5.63 -11.54
N ASN A 13 -8.50 -5.36 -12.79
CA ASN A 13 -9.44 -5.08 -13.89
C ASN A 13 -10.43 -3.93 -13.62
N ARG A 14 -10.17 -3.09 -12.62
CA ARG A 14 -10.96 -1.88 -12.38
C ARG A 14 -10.55 -0.82 -13.42
N PRO A 15 -11.45 -0.39 -14.32
CA PRO A 15 -11.11 0.59 -15.34
C PRO A 15 -10.97 2.00 -14.73
N ALA A 16 -10.02 2.75 -15.25
CA ALA A 16 -9.90 4.19 -15.08
C ALA A 16 -10.00 4.85 -16.46
N ILE A 17 -10.89 5.84 -16.59
CA ILE A 17 -11.02 6.64 -17.80
C ILE A 17 -10.15 7.88 -17.64
N ILE A 18 -9.10 7.97 -18.45
CA ILE A 18 -8.10 9.04 -18.38
C ILE A 18 -8.41 10.05 -19.47
N ALA A 19 -8.83 11.25 -19.05
CA ALA A 19 -9.20 12.38 -19.92
C ALA A 19 -10.26 12.05 -21.01
N GLY A 20 -11.02 10.97 -20.87
CA GLY A 20 -11.95 10.49 -21.91
C GLY A 20 -11.28 9.87 -23.13
N LEU A 21 -9.97 9.63 -23.10
CA LEU A 21 -9.18 9.17 -24.25
C LEU A 21 -8.62 7.75 -24.05
N PHE A 22 -8.31 7.37 -22.81
CA PHE A 22 -7.76 6.06 -22.50
C PHE A 22 -8.61 5.36 -21.44
N GLU A 23 -8.83 4.07 -21.63
CA GLU A 23 -9.27 3.17 -20.57
C GLU A 23 -8.06 2.35 -20.11
N GLU A 24 -7.59 2.61 -18.89
CA GLU A 24 -6.51 1.85 -18.28
C GLU A 24 -7.03 0.93 -17.19
N ARG A 25 -6.38 -0.24 -17.05
CA ARG A 25 -6.62 -1.17 -15.96
C ARG A 25 -5.36 -1.98 -15.65
N PHE A 26 -5.19 -2.34 -14.39
CA PHE A 26 -4.19 -3.32 -14.00
C PHE A 26 -4.72 -4.73 -14.19
N ALA A 27 -4.06 -5.51 -15.05
CA ALA A 27 -4.33 -6.93 -15.20
C ALA A 27 -3.95 -7.69 -13.93
N ARG A 28 -4.62 -8.83 -13.68
CA ARG A 28 -4.23 -9.75 -12.62
C ARG A 28 -2.75 -10.12 -12.78
N GLY A 29 -2.00 -10.02 -11.69
CA GLY A 29 -0.59 -10.38 -11.66
C GLY A 29 0.37 -9.34 -12.26
N ALA A 30 -0.12 -8.13 -12.59
CA ALA A 30 0.71 -7.06 -13.15
C ALA A 30 1.95 -6.73 -12.30
N PHE A 31 1.92 -7.01 -11.00
CA PHE A 31 3.02 -6.73 -10.06
C PHE A 31 3.79 -7.98 -9.61
N ASP A 32 3.41 -9.19 -10.02
CA ASP A 32 3.94 -10.44 -9.45
C ASP A 32 5.45 -10.57 -9.62
N LYS A 33 5.95 -10.28 -10.83
CA LYS A 33 7.39 -10.30 -11.13
C LYS A 33 8.17 -9.34 -10.23
N HIS A 34 7.64 -8.15 -9.99
CA HIS A 34 8.32 -7.15 -9.18
C HIS A 34 8.30 -7.55 -7.70
N ILE A 35 7.16 -7.97 -7.16
CA ILE A 35 7.03 -8.41 -5.76
C ILE A 35 7.92 -9.62 -5.47
N ALA A 36 8.03 -10.56 -6.41
CA ALA A 36 8.92 -11.72 -6.28
C ALA A 36 10.41 -11.37 -6.12
N GLN A 37 10.82 -10.16 -6.52
CA GLN A 37 12.19 -9.66 -6.32
C GLN A 37 12.42 -9.08 -4.92
N ASN A 38 11.39 -9.07 -4.06
CA ASN A 38 11.39 -8.45 -2.73
C ASN A 38 11.94 -7.00 -2.72
N PRO A 39 11.34 -6.09 -3.51
CA PRO A 39 11.79 -4.71 -3.61
C PRO A 39 11.52 -3.97 -2.31
N ASP A 40 12.35 -3.00 -1.98
CA ASP A 40 12.09 -2.13 -0.83
C ASP A 40 11.11 -1.02 -1.20
N VAL A 41 9.85 -1.21 -0.83
CA VAL A 41 8.75 -0.25 -1.03
C VAL A 41 8.47 0.49 0.28
N ALA A 42 8.13 1.78 0.18
CA ALA A 42 7.73 2.60 1.31
C ALA A 42 6.23 2.96 1.24
N ALA A 43 5.56 2.90 2.39
CA ALA A 43 4.28 3.55 2.62
C ALA A 43 4.55 4.96 3.15
N LEU A 44 4.01 5.97 2.47
CA LEU A 44 4.26 7.38 2.76
C LEU A 44 2.95 8.09 3.13
N TRP A 45 3.05 9.07 4.00
CA TRP A 45 1.94 9.99 4.22
C TRP A 45 1.77 10.92 3.02
N SER A 46 0.62 10.89 2.35
CA SER A 46 0.30 11.84 1.26
C SER A 46 1.36 11.90 0.14
N HIS A 47 2.03 10.79 -0.17
CA HIS A 47 3.15 10.70 -1.12
C HIS A 47 4.38 11.56 -0.77
N ASP A 48 4.48 12.07 0.45
CA ASP A 48 5.61 12.84 0.94
C ASP A 48 6.74 11.93 1.42
N VAL A 49 7.85 11.93 0.69
CA VAL A 49 9.03 11.11 1.00
C VAL A 49 9.71 11.48 2.32
N SER A 50 9.44 12.67 2.87
CA SER A 50 9.93 13.08 4.19
C SER A 50 9.10 12.52 5.35
N ARG A 51 7.96 11.87 5.06
CA ARG A 51 7.00 11.35 6.04
C ARG A 51 6.71 9.85 5.83
N PRO A 52 7.69 8.97 6.05
CA PRO A 52 7.48 7.52 5.94
C PRO A 52 6.64 6.97 7.09
N LEU A 53 5.72 6.07 6.77
CA LEU A 53 4.89 5.34 7.73
C LEU A 53 5.39 3.91 7.97
N GLY A 54 6.03 3.31 6.97
CA GLY A 54 6.56 1.96 7.04
C GLY A 54 7.22 1.53 5.74
N ARG A 55 7.99 0.45 5.77
CA ARG A 55 8.75 -0.08 4.64
C ARG A 55 8.81 -1.61 4.64
N ILE A 56 9.07 -2.19 3.47
CA ILE A 56 9.28 -3.65 3.37
C ILE A 56 10.57 -4.05 4.08
N SER A 57 11.66 -3.29 3.89
CA SER A 57 12.98 -3.66 4.44
C SER A 57 13.05 -3.76 5.96
N ASN A 58 12.20 -3.03 6.69
CA ASN A 58 12.12 -3.12 8.16
C ASN A 58 10.90 -3.91 8.66
N GLY A 59 10.17 -4.59 7.76
CA GLY A 59 9.05 -5.48 8.09
C GLY A 59 7.74 -4.80 8.47
N THR A 60 7.68 -3.46 8.50
CA THR A 60 6.47 -2.71 8.87
C THR A 60 5.46 -2.58 7.73
N LEU A 61 5.86 -2.84 6.49
CA LEU A 61 4.98 -2.96 5.33
C LEU A 61 5.11 -4.35 4.72
N LYS A 62 3.98 -4.98 4.42
CA LYS A 62 3.90 -6.23 3.65
C LYS A 62 3.01 -6.01 2.44
N LEU A 63 3.44 -6.50 1.28
CA LEU A 63 2.66 -6.50 0.05
C LEU A 63 2.38 -7.94 -0.38
N ARG A 64 1.19 -8.17 -0.93
CA ARG A 64 0.78 -9.47 -1.44
C ARG A 64 -0.14 -9.28 -2.64
N SER A 65 0.23 -9.88 -3.77
CA SER A 65 -0.65 -10.02 -4.93
C SER A 65 -1.52 -11.26 -4.75
N ASP A 66 -2.83 -11.17 -4.99
CA ASP A 66 -3.74 -12.30 -4.87
C ASP A 66 -4.88 -12.30 -5.89
N ASN A 67 -5.90 -13.15 -5.65
CA ASN A 67 -7.04 -13.28 -6.54
C ASN A 67 -7.96 -12.04 -6.60
N VAL A 68 -7.81 -11.08 -5.70
CA VAL A 68 -8.61 -9.85 -5.61
C VAL A 68 -7.83 -8.63 -6.08
N GLY A 69 -6.58 -8.49 -5.65
CA GLY A 69 -5.82 -7.25 -5.87
C GLY A 69 -4.39 -7.29 -5.35
N LEU A 70 -3.76 -6.10 -5.33
CA LEU A 70 -2.54 -5.85 -4.57
C LEU A 70 -2.92 -5.45 -3.15
N TYR A 71 -2.83 -6.40 -2.22
CA TYR A 71 -3.06 -6.19 -0.81
C TYR A 71 -1.83 -5.58 -0.13
N TYR A 72 -2.05 -4.68 0.83
CA TYR A 72 -1.04 -4.16 1.74
C TYR A 72 -1.45 -4.37 3.20
N SER A 73 -0.44 -4.57 4.04
CA SER A 73 -0.55 -4.57 5.51
C SER A 73 0.55 -3.66 6.06
N LEU A 74 0.15 -2.58 6.71
CA LEU A 74 1.04 -1.59 7.29
C LEU A 74 0.89 -1.60 8.80
N GLU A 75 2.01 -1.64 9.50
CA GLU A 75 2.14 -1.52 10.95
C GLU A 75 2.87 -0.19 11.23
N PRO A 76 2.16 0.95 11.34
CA PRO A 76 2.78 2.23 11.68
C PRO A 76 3.40 2.17 13.08
N ASN A 77 4.47 2.95 13.31
CA ASN A 77 5.07 3.04 14.64
C ASN A 77 4.14 3.78 15.63
N PRO A 78 3.56 3.10 16.64
CA PRO A 78 2.61 3.72 17.57
C PRO A 78 3.28 4.68 18.56
N ASP A 79 4.61 4.67 18.67
CA ASP A 79 5.35 5.56 19.56
C ASP A 79 5.76 6.87 18.87
N ALA A 80 5.59 6.97 17.54
CA ALA A 80 5.92 8.16 16.76
C ALA A 80 4.66 9.00 16.49
N PRO A 81 4.72 10.34 16.57
CA PRO A 81 3.56 11.21 16.31
C PRO A 81 2.87 10.93 14.98
N LEU A 82 3.65 10.70 13.91
CA LEU A 82 3.09 10.40 12.59
C LEU A 82 2.38 9.05 12.53
N GLY A 83 2.87 8.04 13.25
CA GLY A 83 2.22 6.74 13.30
C GLY A 83 0.95 6.76 14.15
N GLN A 84 0.95 7.48 15.28
CA GLN A 84 -0.25 7.74 16.08
C GLN A 84 -1.34 8.45 15.29
N GLU A 85 -0.97 9.50 14.53
CA GLU A 85 -1.88 10.22 13.66
C GLU A 85 -2.47 9.30 12.57
N ALA A 86 -1.64 8.47 11.95
CA ALA A 86 -2.09 7.51 10.94
C ALA A 86 -3.07 6.48 11.50
N LEU A 87 -2.80 5.95 12.70
CA LEU A 87 -3.68 5.00 13.37
C LEU A 87 -5.01 5.67 13.74
N ALA A 88 -4.96 6.82 14.40
CA ALA A 88 -6.14 7.55 14.86
C ALA A 88 -7.10 7.93 13.71
N LEU A 89 -6.58 8.27 12.52
CA LEU A 89 -7.39 8.64 11.36
C LEU A 89 -7.84 7.45 10.50
N SER A 90 -7.25 6.27 10.71
CA SER A 90 -7.60 5.05 9.97
C SER A 90 -8.67 4.22 10.67
N THR A 91 -8.89 4.46 11.96
CA THR A 91 -9.94 3.81 12.76
C THR A 91 -11.31 4.38 12.40
N ARG A 92 -12.26 3.50 12.05
CA ARG A 92 -13.68 3.82 11.82
C ARG A 92 -14.51 3.48 13.04
#